data_AF-A0A441VW74-F1
#
_entry.id   AF-A0A441VW74-F1
#
_cell.length_a   1.000
_cell.length_b   1.000
_cell.length_c   1.000
_cell.angle_alpha   90.00
_cell.angle_beta   90.00
_cell.angle_gamma   90.00
#
_symmetry.space_group_name_H-M   'P 1'
#
loop_
_entity.id
_entity.type
_entity.pdbx_description
1 polymer ?
#
loop_
_entity_poly.entity_id
_entity_poly.type
_entity_poly.pdbx_seq_one_letter_code
_entity_poly.pdbx_strand_id
1 'polypeptide(L)'
;GDAVDAYIVSTGGDAGMIELLRHRWGLDQSALTRLANYLWALLHLDLGQSITFSRPIRDVILERLPNTLLLMGSATALSFGLGSALGIYAGARPGSFRDRLLSIGSLALYAVPGFWLGLVLIIVFAVDLRWLPIGGIESIASGKTGLDRAADIARHLVLPVSALGFIYLALYLRMMRAGMAEVWRQDFVLAARAKGLSRRRIVLAHVARNALLPLVTMLGLQSAQMLGGSVVIESVFSVPGLGRLAQEAVAARDTPLLLGIILVSAVLVIAINLLVDIAYAFLDPRVGASEAGA
;
A
#
# COMPACT_ATOMS: atom_id res chain seq x y z
N GLY A 1 -3.22 -29.66 -18.93
CA GLY A 1 -4.61 -29.18 -18.95
C GLY A 1 -4.60 -27.68 -19.14
N ASP A 2 -5.59 -27.17 -19.85
CA ASP A 2 -5.80 -25.73 -20.07
C ASP A 2 -6.65 -25.10 -18.94
N ALA A 3 -6.99 -23.82 -19.08
CA ALA A 3 -7.78 -23.11 -18.06
C ALA A 3 -9.20 -23.70 -17.90
N VAL A 4 -9.76 -24.31 -18.96
CA VAL A 4 -11.09 -24.94 -18.93
C VAL A 4 -11.01 -26.25 -18.18
N ASP A 5 -9.95 -27.04 -18.38
CA ASP A 5 -9.72 -28.26 -17.60
C ASP A 5 -9.63 -27.94 -16.10
N ALA A 6 -8.94 -26.85 -15.73
CA ALA A 6 -8.83 -26.41 -14.34
C ALA A 6 -10.16 -25.92 -13.74
N TYR A 7 -11.03 -25.32 -14.55
CA TYR A 7 -12.35 -24.87 -14.13
C TYR A 7 -13.32 -26.04 -13.95
N ILE A 8 -13.34 -26.99 -14.89
CA ILE A 8 -14.25 -28.14 -14.85
C ILE A 8 -13.97 -29.08 -13.68
N VAL A 9 -12.70 -29.17 -13.23
CA VAL A 9 -12.37 -29.93 -12.02
C VAL A 9 -13.16 -29.45 -10.79
N SER A 10 -13.54 -28.17 -10.71
CA SER A 10 -14.34 -27.63 -9.59
C SER A 10 -15.85 -27.60 -9.83
N THR A 11 -16.30 -27.44 -11.09
CA THR A 11 -17.72 -27.19 -11.40
C THR A 11 -18.41 -28.37 -12.09
N GLY A 12 -17.64 -29.34 -12.60
CA GLY A 12 -18.15 -30.38 -13.51
C GLY A 12 -18.54 -29.79 -14.87
N GLY A 13 -18.82 -30.66 -15.85
CA GLY A 13 -19.25 -30.25 -17.19
C GLY A 13 -19.28 -31.41 -18.17
N ASP A 14 -20.15 -31.35 -19.17
CA ASP A 14 -20.18 -32.29 -20.29
C ASP A 14 -19.21 -31.84 -21.40
N ALA A 15 -18.87 -32.75 -22.31
CA ALA A 15 -17.92 -32.50 -23.40
C ALA A 15 -18.28 -31.26 -24.25
N GLY A 16 -19.58 -31.01 -24.45
CA GLY A 16 -20.08 -29.85 -25.19
C GLY A 16 -19.81 -28.52 -24.49
N MET A 17 -20.00 -28.44 -23.17
CA MET A 17 -19.65 -27.25 -22.39
C MET A 17 -18.14 -26.97 -22.41
N ILE A 18 -17.30 -28.01 -22.37
CA ILE A 18 -15.83 -27.85 -22.43
C ILE A 18 -15.43 -27.16 -23.73
N GLU A 19 -15.93 -27.66 -24.87
CA GLU A 19 -15.62 -27.14 -26.19
C GLU A 19 -16.11 -25.69 -26.33
N LEU A 20 -17.32 -25.41 -25.84
CA LEU A 20 -17.91 -24.07 -25.87
C LEU A 20 -17.10 -23.08 -25.00
N LEU A 21 -16.64 -23.49 -23.83
CA LEU A 21 -15.78 -22.66 -22.97
C LEU A 21 -14.41 -22.42 -23.60
N ARG A 22 -13.81 -23.44 -24.24
CA ARG A 22 -12.53 -23.29 -24.96
C ARG A 22 -12.65 -22.28 -26.08
N HIS A 23 -13.70 -22.38 -26.89
CA HIS A 23 -13.95 -21.43 -27.98
C HIS A 23 -14.26 -20.02 -27.44
N ARG A 24 -15.08 -19.91 -26.39
CA ARG A 24 -15.42 -18.61 -25.78
C ARG A 24 -14.23 -17.92 -25.12
N TRP A 25 -13.28 -18.68 -24.56
CA TRP A 25 -12.04 -18.15 -23.97
C TRP A 25 -10.89 -18.03 -24.98
N GLY A 26 -11.15 -18.33 -26.25
CA GLY A 26 -10.18 -18.25 -27.34
C GLY A 26 -9.02 -19.22 -27.17
N LEU A 27 -9.17 -20.31 -26.43
CA LEU A 27 -8.12 -21.32 -26.20
C LEU A 27 -7.83 -22.16 -27.45
N ASP A 28 -8.72 -22.10 -28.44
CA ASP A 28 -8.56 -22.62 -29.79
C ASP A 28 -7.62 -21.77 -30.67
N GLN A 29 -7.31 -20.54 -30.25
CA GLN A 29 -6.44 -19.61 -30.97
C GLN A 29 -4.98 -19.69 -30.49
N SER A 30 -4.06 -19.27 -31.37
CA SER A 30 -2.65 -19.16 -31.00
C SER A 30 -2.44 -18.19 -29.82
N ALA A 31 -1.42 -18.42 -29.00
CA ALA A 31 -1.12 -17.58 -27.84
C ALA A 31 -0.90 -16.10 -28.23
N LEU A 32 -0.27 -15.85 -29.38
CA LEU A 32 -0.05 -14.50 -29.92
C LEU A 32 -1.37 -13.81 -30.29
N THR A 33 -2.29 -14.54 -30.92
CA THR A 33 -3.62 -14.01 -31.27
C THR A 33 -4.42 -13.65 -30.02
N ARG A 34 -4.41 -14.52 -29.00
CA ARG A 34 -5.05 -14.26 -27.71
C ARG A 34 -4.48 -13.02 -27.02
N LEU A 35 -3.16 -12.86 -27.04
CA LEU A 35 -2.50 -11.68 -26.48
C LEU A 35 -2.89 -10.41 -27.26
N ALA A 36 -2.89 -10.45 -28.60
CA ALA A 36 -3.28 -9.31 -29.43
C ALA A 36 -4.74 -8.90 -29.17
N ASN A 37 -5.66 -9.87 -29.09
CA ASN A 37 -7.06 -9.61 -28.77
C ASN A 37 -7.23 -9.04 -27.35
N TYR A 38 -6.47 -9.57 -26.38
CA TYR A 38 -6.48 -9.04 -25.01
C TYR A 38 -5.97 -7.60 -24.98
N LEU A 39 -4.84 -7.30 -25.62
CA LEU A 39 -4.30 -5.93 -25.71
C LEU A 39 -5.29 -4.98 -26.42
N TRP A 40 -5.95 -5.45 -27.48
CA TRP A 40 -6.97 -4.67 -28.17
C TRP A 40 -8.17 -4.36 -27.26
N ALA A 41 -8.66 -5.35 -26.51
CA ALA A 41 -9.73 -5.14 -25.53
C ALA A 41 -9.30 -4.17 -24.42
N LEU A 42 -8.06 -4.27 -23.93
CA LEU A 42 -7.50 -3.34 -22.94
C LEU A 42 -7.45 -1.89 -23.43
N LEU A 43 -7.13 -1.66 -24.70
CA LEU A 43 -7.17 -0.32 -25.30
C LEU A 43 -8.57 0.30 -25.26
N HIS A 44 -9.62 -0.52 -25.19
CA HIS A 44 -11.02 -0.11 -25.03
C HIS A 44 -11.50 -0.19 -23.58
N LEU A 45 -10.59 -0.36 -22.62
CA LEU A 45 -10.87 -0.52 -21.19
C LEU A 45 -11.79 -1.72 -20.87
N ASP A 46 -11.78 -2.74 -21.73
CA ASP A 46 -12.49 -4.00 -21.50
C ASP A 46 -11.53 -5.02 -20.86
N LEU A 47 -11.71 -5.24 -19.56
CA LEU A 47 -10.97 -6.25 -18.79
C LEU A 47 -11.57 -7.65 -18.94
N GLY A 48 -12.70 -7.79 -19.64
CA GLY A 48 -13.45 -9.03 -19.76
C GLY A 48 -14.42 -9.27 -18.60
N GLN A 49 -14.79 -10.54 -18.44
CA GLN A 49 -15.80 -11.01 -17.49
C GLN A 49 -15.17 -11.94 -16.46
N SER A 50 -15.57 -11.79 -15.20
CA SER A 50 -15.21 -12.72 -14.15
C SER A 50 -16.07 -13.98 -14.29
N ILE A 51 -15.42 -15.13 -14.20
CA ILE A 51 -16.11 -16.43 -14.27
C ILE A 51 -16.89 -16.67 -12.97
N THR A 52 -16.29 -16.31 -11.83
CA THR A 52 -16.88 -16.52 -10.50
C THR A 52 -18.04 -15.59 -10.22
N PHE A 53 -17.88 -14.31 -10.52
CA PHE A 53 -18.89 -13.30 -10.23
C PHE A 53 -19.91 -13.13 -11.37
N SER A 54 -19.65 -13.69 -12.55
CA SER A 54 -20.50 -13.51 -13.75
C SER A 54 -20.80 -12.03 -14.05
N ARG A 55 -19.81 -11.17 -13.81
CA ARG A 55 -19.90 -9.71 -13.92
C ARG A 55 -18.67 -9.13 -14.63
N PRO A 56 -18.78 -7.93 -15.24
CA PRO A 56 -17.62 -7.26 -15.82
C PRO A 56 -16.54 -7.05 -14.76
N ILE A 57 -15.29 -7.42 -15.08
CA ILE A 57 -14.16 -7.36 -14.14
C ILE A 57 -13.94 -5.93 -13.64
N ARG A 58 -14.12 -4.94 -14.52
CA ARG A 58 -14.00 -3.51 -14.18
C ARG A 58 -14.93 -3.12 -13.02
N ASP A 59 -16.16 -3.62 -13.00
CA ASP A 59 -17.17 -3.22 -12.02
C ASP A 59 -16.82 -3.82 -10.65
N VAL A 60 -16.41 -5.11 -10.66
CA VAL A 60 -15.96 -5.82 -9.45
C VAL A 60 -14.71 -5.16 -8.86
N ILE A 61 -13.76 -4.74 -9.69
CA ILE A 61 -12.54 -4.06 -9.25
C ILE A 61 -12.88 -2.67 -8.68
N LEU A 62 -13.71 -1.88 -9.36
CA LEU A 62 -14.07 -0.52 -8.92
C LEU A 62 -14.84 -0.50 -7.59
N GLU A 63 -15.56 -1.58 -7.26
CA GLU A 63 -16.21 -1.76 -5.95
C GLU A 63 -15.20 -2.01 -4.80
N ARG A 64 -14.00 -2.53 -5.11
CA ARG A 64 -13.00 -2.92 -4.11
C ARG A 64 -11.82 -1.94 -4.00
N LEU A 65 -11.45 -1.34 -5.13
CA LEU A 65 -10.31 -0.41 -5.25
C LEU A 65 -10.33 0.72 -4.20
N PRO A 66 -11.47 1.42 -3.94
CA PRO A 66 -11.48 2.50 -2.96
C PRO A 66 -11.05 2.06 -1.56
N ASN A 67 -11.42 0.84 -1.13
CA ASN A 67 -11.09 0.35 0.21
C ASN A 67 -9.59 0.08 0.35
N THR A 68 -8.96 -0.50 -0.68
CA THR A 68 -7.51 -0.69 -0.71
C THR A 68 -6.77 0.65 -0.72
N LEU A 69 -7.23 1.62 -1.53
CA LEU A 69 -6.64 2.96 -1.55
C LEU A 69 -6.78 3.67 -0.19
N LEU A 70 -7.93 3.56 0.46
CA LEU A 70 -8.18 4.17 1.75
C LEU A 70 -7.28 3.54 2.83
N LEU A 71 -7.16 2.21 2.85
CA LEU A 71 -6.28 1.47 3.75
C LEU A 71 -4.80 1.83 3.52
N MET A 72 -4.33 1.72 2.27
CA MET A 72 -2.94 2.02 1.91
C MET A 72 -2.62 3.49 2.18
N GLY A 73 -3.44 4.42 1.71
CA GLY A 73 -3.22 5.86 1.92
C GLY A 73 -3.18 6.24 3.39
N SER A 74 -4.08 5.68 4.21
CA SER A 74 -4.08 5.90 5.66
C SER A 74 -2.84 5.29 6.34
N ALA A 75 -2.43 4.10 5.94
CA ALA A 75 -1.22 3.45 6.44
C ALA A 75 0.04 4.21 6.02
N THR A 76 0.09 4.76 4.80
CA THR A 76 1.18 5.61 4.33
C THR A 76 1.24 6.89 5.15
N ALA A 77 0.11 7.57 5.35
CA ALA A 77 0.05 8.79 6.14
C ALA A 77 0.50 8.56 7.59
N LEU A 78 0.01 7.48 8.23
CA LEU A 78 0.42 7.09 9.57
C LEU A 78 1.93 6.79 9.62
N SER A 79 2.40 5.90 8.74
CA SER A 79 3.77 5.41 8.77
C SER A 79 4.79 6.48 8.40
N PHE A 80 4.57 7.23 7.34
CA PHE A 80 5.43 8.31 6.91
C PHE A 80 5.41 9.46 7.92
N GLY A 81 4.23 9.91 8.35
CA GLY A 81 4.07 11.03 9.27
C GLY A 81 4.68 10.72 10.64
N LEU A 82 4.19 9.64 11.29
CA LEU A 82 4.65 9.28 12.63
C LEU A 82 6.07 8.71 12.61
N GLY A 83 6.43 7.90 11.61
CA GLY A 83 7.78 7.36 11.45
C GLY A 83 8.80 8.47 11.26
N SER A 84 8.56 9.42 10.35
CA SER A 84 9.45 10.57 10.15
C SER A 84 9.53 11.44 11.39
N ALA A 85 8.41 11.71 12.09
CA ALA A 85 8.42 12.49 13.32
C ALA A 85 9.25 11.84 14.43
N LEU A 86 9.09 10.53 14.65
CA LEU A 86 9.88 9.76 15.61
C LEU A 86 11.36 9.68 15.18
N GLY A 87 11.63 9.58 13.88
CA GLY A 87 12.98 9.59 13.33
C GLY A 87 13.69 10.94 13.48
N ILE A 88 12.95 12.06 13.32
CA ILE A 88 13.44 13.40 13.64
C ILE A 88 13.75 13.50 15.14
N TYR A 89 12.84 13.00 15.98
CA TYR A 89 13.01 13.06 17.43
C TYR A 89 14.23 12.26 17.91
N ALA A 90 14.44 11.06 17.36
CA ALA A 90 15.62 10.24 17.60
C ALA A 90 16.90 10.90 17.03
N GLY A 91 16.86 11.33 15.77
CA GLY A 91 17.98 11.93 15.04
C GLY A 91 18.38 13.34 15.48
N ALA A 92 17.53 14.04 16.25
CA ALA A 92 17.85 15.36 16.81
C ALA A 92 19.04 15.32 17.79
N ARG A 93 19.24 14.17 18.46
CA ARG A 93 20.37 13.93 19.38
C ARG A 93 20.98 12.54 19.14
N PRO A 94 21.86 12.39 18.14
CA PRO A 94 22.48 11.10 17.83
C PRO A 94 23.17 10.48 19.05
N GLY A 95 22.96 9.19 19.29
CA GLY A 95 23.59 8.44 20.38
C GLY A 95 22.93 8.61 21.75
N SER A 96 21.90 9.47 21.88
CA SER A 96 21.15 9.65 23.12
C SER A 96 20.34 8.41 23.52
N PHE A 97 19.91 8.32 24.78
CA PHE A 97 19.05 7.23 25.24
C PHE A 97 17.77 7.08 24.41
N ARG A 98 17.12 8.20 24.06
CA ARG A 98 15.89 8.21 23.24
C ARG A 98 16.14 7.69 21.84
N ASP A 99 17.28 8.06 21.25
CA ASP A 99 17.72 7.56 19.95
C ASP A 99 17.92 6.03 19.97
N ARG A 100 18.63 5.51 20.98
CA ARG A 100 18.83 4.07 21.16
C ARG A 100 17.51 3.33 21.39
N LEU A 101 16.65 3.84 22.28
CA LEU A 101 15.36 3.23 22.59
C LEU A 101 14.45 3.15 21.37
N LEU A 102 14.31 4.24 20.61
CA LEU A 102 13.50 4.26 19.40
C LEU A 102 14.10 3.40 18.28
N SER A 103 15.43 3.38 18.15
CA SER A 103 16.11 2.52 17.17
C SER A 103 15.89 1.04 17.49
N ILE A 104 16.06 0.62 18.75
CA ILE A 104 15.81 -0.76 19.19
C ILE A 104 14.32 -1.11 19.05
N GLY A 105 13.42 -0.24 19.48
CA GLY A 105 11.98 -0.45 19.35
C GLY A 105 11.54 -0.58 17.89
N SER A 106 12.09 0.24 16.99
CA SER A 106 11.82 0.13 15.55
C SER A 106 12.33 -1.18 14.96
N LEU A 107 13.50 -1.67 15.41
CA LEU A 107 14.04 -2.94 14.96
C LEU A 107 13.18 -4.12 15.42
N ALA A 108 12.76 -4.10 16.69
CA ALA A 108 11.85 -5.10 17.23
C ALA A 108 10.52 -5.12 16.46
N LEU A 109 9.93 -3.94 16.22
CA LEU A 109 8.68 -3.82 15.46
C LEU A 109 8.81 -4.31 14.02
N TYR A 110 9.93 -3.99 13.34
CA TYR A 110 10.19 -4.44 11.99
C TYR A 110 10.37 -5.97 11.88
N ALA A 111 10.83 -6.63 12.96
CA ALA A 111 10.97 -8.07 12.99
C ALA A 111 9.63 -8.82 13.17
N VAL A 112 8.56 -8.12 13.56
CA VAL A 112 7.24 -8.73 13.76
C VAL A 112 6.53 -8.90 12.41
N PRO A 113 6.04 -10.11 12.07
CA PRO A 113 5.22 -10.30 10.88
C PRO A 113 3.92 -9.48 10.94
N GLY A 114 3.60 -8.77 9.86
CA GLY A 114 2.44 -7.86 9.82
C GLY A 114 1.10 -8.50 10.12
N PHE A 115 0.87 -9.71 9.59
CA PHE A 115 -0.36 -10.46 9.88
C PHE A 115 -0.46 -10.83 11.35
N TRP A 116 0.65 -11.22 11.98
CA TRP A 116 0.68 -11.59 13.39
C TRP A 116 0.40 -10.38 14.27
N LEU A 117 1.01 -9.23 13.94
CA LEU A 117 0.70 -7.97 14.60
C LEU A 117 -0.79 -7.63 14.47
N GLY A 118 -1.37 -7.81 13.27
CA GLY A 118 -2.80 -7.67 13.05
C GLY A 118 -3.65 -8.56 13.95
N LEU A 119 -3.32 -9.84 14.06
CA LEU A 119 -4.02 -10.79 14.93
C LEU A 119 -3.93 -10.40 16.42
N VAL A 120 -2.76 -9.99 16.89
CA VAL A 120 -2.59 -9.52 18.28
C VAL A 120 -3.41 -8.26 18.52
N LEU A 121 -3.42 -7.32 17.58
CA LEU A 121 -4.23 -6.11 17.65
C LEU A 121 -5.73 -6.44 17.73
N ILE A 122 -6.21 -7.43 16.97
CA ILE A 122 -7.59 -7.92 17.06
C ILE A 122 -7.89 -8.47 18.46
N ILE A 123 -7.05 -9.38 18.96
CA ILE A 123 -7.26 -10.02 20.27
C ILE A 123 -7.34 -8.96 21.37
N VAL A 124 -6.35 -8.07 21.44
CA VAL A 124 -6.27 -7.06 22.50
C VAL A 124 -7.38 -6.02 22.38
N PHE A 125 -7.53 -5.38 21.22
CA PHE A 125 -8.38 -4.20 21.10
C PHE A 125 -9.82 -4.50 20.71
N ALA A 126 -10.08 -5.60 19.99
CA ALA A 126 -11.41 -5.95 19.53
C ALA A 126 -12.07 -7.03 20.38
N VAL A 127 -11.32 -8.02 20.86
CA VAL A 127 -11.87 -9.14 21.65
C VAL A 127 -11.84 -8.85 23.15
N ASP A 128 -10.68 -8.55 23.71
CA ASP A 128 -10.50 -8.37 25.15
C ASP A 128 -11.05 -7.02 25.62
N LEU A 129 -10.57 -5.92 25.01
CA LEU A 129 -10.98 -4.56 25.37
C LEU A 129 -12.31 -4.13 24.75
N ARG A 130 -12.69 -4.72 23.60
CA ARG A 130 -13.91 -4.38 22.83
C ARG A 130 -14.00 -2.90 22.44
N TRP A 131 -12.86 -2.25 22.26
CA TRP A 131 -12.78 -0.84 21.86
C TRP A 131 -13.00 -0.64 20.37
N LEU A 132 -12.55 -1.58 19.56
CA LEU A 132 -12.52 -1.48 18.11
C LEU A 132 -13.20 -2.70 17.46
N PRO A 133 -13.72 -2.55 16.24
CA PRO A 133 -14.32 -3.66 15.52
C PRO A 133 -13.26 -4.69 15.09
N ILE A 134 -13.70 -5.95 14.94
CA ILE A 134 -12.82 -7.08 14.59
C ILE A 134 -12.42 -7.03 13.11
N GLY A 135 -13.26 -6.48 12.24
CA GLY A 135 -13.01 -6.43 10.80
C GLY A 135 -14.13 -5.77 10.00
N GLY A 136 -13.98 -5.78 8.67
CA GLY A 136 -14.84 -5.07 7.72
C GLY A 136 -14.39 -3.62 7.49
N ILE A 137 -15.13 -2.90 6.65
CA ILE A 137 -14.88 -1.47 6.37
C ILE A 137 -15.89 -0.54 7.06
N GLU A 138 -17.08 -1.04 7.39
CA GLU A 138 -18.13 -0.32 8.09
C GLU A 138 -19.11 -1.31 8.76
N SER A 139 -19.89 -0.79 9.71
CA SER A 139 -20.95 -1.52 10.40
C SER A 139 -22.09 -1.83 9.44
N ILE A 140 -22.31 -3.11 9.18
CA ILE A 140 -23.38 -3.61 8.30
C ILE A 140 -24.75 -3.18 8.85
N ALA A 141 -25.65 -2.77 7.97
CA ALA A 141 -27.02 -2.36 8.29
C ALA A 141 -27.14 -1.22 9.32
N SER A 142 -26.09 -0.40 9.49
CA SER A 142 -26.10 0.70 10.45
C SER A 142 -26.91 1.92 10.00
N GLY A 143 -27.21 2.03 8.69
CA GLY A 143 -27.92 3.18 8.12
C GLY A 143 -27.17 4.51 8.23
N LYS A 144 -25.90 4.51 8.66
CA LYS A 144 -25.10 5.72 8.85
C LYS A 144 -24.79 6.38 7.51
N THR A 145 -24.93 7.70 7.45
CA THR A 145 -24.63 8.51 6.26
C THR A 145 -23.78 9.73 6.61
N GLY A 146 -23.06 10.29 5.65
CA GLY A 146 -22.26 11.49 5.86
C GLY A 146 -21.10 11.29 6.85
N LEU A 147 -20.98 12.20 7.83
CA LEU A 147 -19.88 12.20 8.80
C LEU A 147 -19.92 10.98 9.73
N ASP A 148 -21.10 10.48 10.07
CA ASP A 148 -21.23 9.30 10.95
C ASP A 148 -20.71 8.04 10.27
N ARG A 149 -20.91 7.92 8.95
CA ARG A 149 -20.33 6.85 8.13
C ARG A 149 -18.81 6.99 8.08
N ALA A 150 -18.30 8.19 7.87
CA ALA A 150 -16.85 8.44 7.83
C ALA A 150 -16.18 8.10 9.17
N ALA A 151 -16.79 8.45 10.31
CA ALA A 151 -16.31 8.10 11.64
C ALA A 151 -16.35 6.58 11.89
N ASP A 152 -17.39 5.91 11.40
CA ASP A 152 -17.50 4.46 11.47
C ASP A 152 -16.39 3.77 10.67
N ILE A 153 -16.17 4.20 9.42
CA ILE A 153 -15.08 3.70 8.57
C ILE A 153 -13.72 3.95 9.23
N ALA A 154 -13.49 5.16 9.76
CA ALA A 154 -12.25 5.49 10.45
C ALA A 154 -12.00 4.54 11.64
N ARG A 155 -13.05 4.22 12.42
CA ARG A 155 -12.97 3.26 13.53
C ARG A 155 -12.65 1.84 13.05
N HIS A 156 -13.20 1.41 11.91
CA HIS A 156 -12.90 0.10 11.32
C HIS A 156 -11.47 0.02 10.77
N LEU A 157 -10.93 1.14 10.31
CA LEU A 157 -9.58 1.20 9.77
C LEU A 157 -8.47 1.30 10.81
N VAL A 158 -8.75 1.64 12.08
CA VAL A 158 -7.69 1.83 13.09
C VAL A 158 -6.77 0.61 13.19
N LEU A 159 -7.32 -0.60 13.34
CA LEU A 159 -6.50 -1.81 13.50
C LEU A 159 -5.79 -2.22 12.19
N PRO A 160 -6.48 -2.32 11.02
CA PRO A 160 -5.82 -2.59 9.74
C PRO A 160 -4.70 -1.60 9.40
N VAL A 161 -4.97 -0.29 9.58
CA VAL A 161 -4.00 0.79 9.29
C VAL A 161 -2.81 0.72 10.24
N SER A 162 -3.05 0.40 11.52
CA SER A 162 -1.95 0.23 12.48
C SER A 162 -1.10 -0.99 12.14
N ALA A 163 -1.73 -2.13 11.83
CA ALA A 163 -1.03 -3.36 11.48
C ALA A 163 -0.16 -3.20 10.22
N LEU A 164 -0.71 -2.59 9.17
CA LEU A 164 0.03 -2.30 7.94
C LEU A 164 1.07 -1.20 8.17
N GLY A 165 0.66 -0.07 8.74
CA GLY A 165 1.46 1.12 8.88
C GLY A 165 2.64 0.99 9.85
N PHE A 166 2.53 0.21 10.93
CA PHE A 166 3.60 0.08 11.92
C PHE A 166 4.87 -0.57 11.37
N ILE A 167 4.75 -1.47 10.40
CA ILE A 167 5.92 -2.06 9.72
C ILE A 167 6.68 -0.97 8.95
N TYR A 168 5.96 -0.17 8.16
CA TYR A 168 6.56 0.93 7.38
C TYR A 168 6.99 2.10 8.28
N LEU A 169 6.33 2.31 9.42
CA LEU A 169 6.71 3.32 10.41
C LEU A 169 8.12 3.05 10.93
N ALA A 170 8.42 1.80 11.27
CA ALA A 170 9.76 1.40 11.71
C ALA A 170 10.82 1.69 10.63
N LEU A 171 10.48 1.44 9.36
CA LEU A 171 11.34 1.76 8.23
C LEU A 171 11.58 3.26 8.09
N TYR A 172 10.52 4.08 8.05
CA TYR A 172 10.63 5.53 7.89
C TYR A 172 11.35 6.19 9.07
N LEU A 173 11.13 5.72 10.30
CA LEU A 173 11.87 6.16 11.48
C LEU A 173 13.36 5.95 11.29
N ARG A 174 13.77 4.75 10.91
CA ARG A 174 15.19 4.40 10.72
C ARG A 174 15.82 5.21 9.60
N MET A 175 15.13 5.33 8.47
CA MET A 175 15.62 6.10 7.33
C MET A 175 15.78 7.58 7.69
N MET A 176 14.79 8.17 8.34
CA MET A 176 14.84 9.57 8.76
C MET A 176 15.97 9.80 9.76
N ARG A 177 16.13 8.91 10.75
CA ARG A 177 17.20 8.97 11.75
C ARG A 177 18.59 8.82 11.11
N ALA A 178 18.74 7.96 10.10
CA ALA A 178 19.98 7.82 9.34
C ALA A 178 20.28 9.08 8.51
N GLY A 179 19.29 9.61 7.79
CA GLY A 179 19.42 10.85 7.02
C GLY A 179 19.77 12.05 7.91
N MET A 180 19.13 12.17 9.07
CA MET A 180 19.48 13.19 10.08
C MET A 180 20.96 13.07 10.49
N ALA A 181 21.45 11.86 10.74
CA ALA A 181 22.83 11.61 11.14
C ALA A 181 23.85 11.97 10.05
N GLU A 182 23.49 11.78 8.76
CA GLU A 182 24.30 12.22 7.62
C GLU A 182 24.34 13.74 7.55
N VAL A 183 23.18 14.39 7.56
CA VAL A 183 23.10 15.85 7.39
C VAL A 183 23.77 16.58 8.55
N TRP A 184 23.76 16.03 9.76
CA TRP A 184 24.51 16.58 10.91
C TRP A 184 26.02 16.72 10.67
N ARG A 185 26.60 15.93 9.75
CA ARG A 185 28.03 15.96 9.41
C ARG A 185 28.38 16.95 8.32
N GLN A 186 27.40 17.64 7.73
CA GLN A 186 27.64 18.58 6.64
C GLN A 186 28.12 19.95 7.15
N ASP A 187 29.03 20.59 6.40
CA ASP A 187 29.69 21.84 6.80
C ASP A 187 28.73 23.01 7.04
N PHE A 188 27.60 23.06 6.32
CA PHE A 188 26.60 24.12 6.52
C PHE A 188 26.02 24.09 7.95
N VAL A 189 26.00 22.91 8.60
CA VAL A 189 25.51 22.78 9.97
C VAL A 189 26.50 23.41 10.97
N LEU A 190 27.80 23.27 10.72
CA LEU A 190 28.83 23.96 11.49
C LEU A 190 28.70 25.48 11.32
N ALA A 191 28.53 25.95 10.08
CA ALA A 191 28.31 27.37 9.80
C ALA A 191 27.04 27.90 10.48
N ALA A 192 25.95 27.14 10.49
CA ALA A 192 24.71 27.52 11.18
C ALA A 192 24.92 27.63 12.71
N ARG A 193 25.71 26.74 13.31
CA ARG A 193 26.09 26.85 14.73
C ARG A 193 26.95 28.08 15.01
N ALA A 194 27.93 28.37 14.15
CA ALA A 194 28.80 29.55 14.28
C ALA A 194 28.00 30.87 14.17
N LYS A 195 26.93 30.89 13.37
CA LYS A 195 25.98 32.01 13.29
C LYS A 195 25.03 32.13 14.50
N GLY A 196 25.16 31.28 15.52
CA GLY A 196 24.36 31.34 16.74
C GLY A 196 22.92 30.81 16.60
N LEU A 197 22.60 30.04 15.55
CA LEU A 197 21.26 29.48 15.41
C LEU A 197 20.95 28.49 16.53
N SER A 198 19.74 28.57 17.09
CA SER A 198 19.29 27.64 18.12
C SER A 198 19.24 26.20 17.58
N ARG A 199 19.57 25.23 18.44
CA ARG A 199 19.56 23.80 18.06
C ARG A 199 18.22 23.36 17.45
N ARG A 200 17.09 23.86 17.98
CA ARG A 200 15.76 23.55 17.46
C ARG A 200 15.58 24.05 16.03
N ARG A 201 16.05 25.27 15.73
CA ARG A 201 16.02 25.83 14.37
C ARG A 201 16.92 25.03 13.43
N ILE A 202 18.11 24.65 13.88
CA ILE A 202 19.02 23.80 13.09
C ILE A 202 18.36 22.46 12.76
N VAL A 203 17.80 21.76 13.75
CA VAL A 203 17.12 20.47 13.55
C VAL A 203 15.97 20.59 12.58
N LEU A 204 15.00 21.48 12.81
CA LEU A 204 13.75 21.48 12.04
C LEU A 204 13.89 22.15 10.68
N ALA A 205 14.60 23.29 10.60
CA ALA A 205 14.65 24.08 9.37
C ALA A 205 15.75 23.64 8.40
N HIS A 206 16.82 23.02 8.90
CA HIS A 206 17.97 22.64 8.08
C HIS A 206 18.14 21.12 8.03
N VAL A 207 18.38 20.46 9.16
CA VAL A 207 18.80 19.04 9.14
C VAL A 207 17.62 18.13 8.73
N ALA A 208 16.44 18.31 9.32
CA ALA A 208 15.27 17.49 9.01
C ALA A 208 14.74 17.75 7.59
N ARG A 209 14.72 19.02 7.15
CA ARG A 209 14.28 19.35 5.78
C ARG A 209 15.13 18.67 4.71
N ASN A 210 16.46 18.66 4.87
CA ASN A 210 17.36 17.98 3.94
C ASN A 210 17.29 16.45 4.06
N ALA A 211 17.10 15.93 5.27
CA ALA A 211 16.96 14.50 5.49
C ALA A 211 15.63 13.92 4.95
N LEU A 212 14.60 14.76 4.75
CA LEU A 212 13.28 14.33 4.27
C LEU A 212 13.26 14.02 2.77
N LEU A 213 14.14 14.64 1.97
CA LEU A 213 14.13 14.48 0.51
C LEU A 213 14.25 13.01 0.07
N PRO A 214 15.24 12.22 0.55
CA PRO A 214 15.34 10.81 0.19
C PRO A 214 14.17 9.96 0.69
N LEU A 215 13.48 10.38 1.76
CA LEU A 215 12.32 9.67 2.29
C LEU A 215 11.11 9.79 1.36
N VAL A 216 10.94 10.92 0.68
CA VAL A 216 9.85 11.12 -0.27
C VAL A 216 10.01 10.16 -1.45
N THR A 217 11.21 10.02 -2.00
CA THR A 217 11.49 9.04 -3.08
C THR A 217 11.16 7.61 -2.66
N MET A 218 11.40 7.26 -1.39
CA MET A 218 11.06 5.94 -0.86
C MET A 218 9.55 5.69 -0.77
N LEU A 219 8.69 6.71 -0.74
CA LEU A 219 7.22 6.50 -0.78
C LEU A 219 6.80 5.76 -2.05
N GLY A 220 7.39 6.12 -3.20
CA GLY A 220 7.12 5.47 -4.47
C GLY A 220 7.54 4.01 -4.43
N LEU A 221 8.80 3.75 -4.08
CA LEU A 221 9.31 2.37 -3.99
C LEU A 221 8.51 1.48 -3.02
N GLN A 222 8.00 2.06 -1.93
CA GLN A 222 7.22 1.32 -0.95
C GLN A 222 5.75 1.10 -1.32
N SER A 223 5.21 1.84 -2.30
CA SER A 223 3.82 1.68 -2.74
C SER A 223 3.50 0.26 -3.21
N ALA A 224 4.41 -0.36 -3.98
CA ALA A 224 4.28 -1.73 -4.46
C ALA A 224 4.31 -2.75 -3.30
N GLN A 225 5.22 -2.55 -2.34
CA GLN A 225 5.31 -3.40 -1.17
C GLN A 225 4.07 -3.27 -0.29
N MET A 226 3.55 -2.05 -0.13
CA MET A 226 2.33 -1.78 0.63
C MET A 226 1.11 -2.44 0.01
N LEU A 227 1.00 -2.46 -1.32
CA LEU A 227 -0.08 -3.16 -2.01
C LEU A 227 0.02 -4.68 -1.78
N GLY A 228 1.23 -5.25 -1.81
CA GLY A 228 1.45 -6.65 -1.46
C GLY A 228 1.11 -6.95 0.00
N GLY A 229 1.50 -6.08 0.93
CA GLY A 229 1.19 -6.19 2.35
C GLY A 229 -0.29 -6.02 2.66
N SER A 230 -0.99 -5.15 1.92
CA SER A 230 -2.42 -4.91 2.11
C SER A 230 -3.24 -6.16 1.81
N VAL A 231 -2.83 -7.02 0.89
CA VAL A 231 -3.50 -8.30 0.60
C VAL A 231 -3.68 -9.14 1.86
N VAL A 232 -2.62 -9.25 2.66
CA VAL A 232 -2.66 -10.06 3.88
C VAL A 232 -3.49 -9.36 4.96
N ILE A 233 -3.34 -8.05 5.11
CA ILE A 233 -4.09 -7.25 6.09
C ILE A 233 -5.58 -7.23 5.77
N GLU A 234 -5.97 -7.03 4.51
CA GLU A 234 -7.36 -7.06 4.07
C GLU A 234 -8.01 -8.43 4.35
N SER A 235 -7.24 -9.50 4.20
CA SER A 235 -7.73 -10.86 4.48
C SER A 235 -7.91 -11.09 5.98
N VAL A 236 -6.92 -10.71 6.80
CA VAL A 236 -6.99 -10.85 8.27
C VAL A 236 -8.14 -10.06 8.86
N PHE A 237 -8.34 -8.82 8.41
CA PHE A 237 -9.39 -7.93 8.91
C PHE A 237 -10.68 -8.02 8.09
N SER A 238 -10.79 -8.96 7.15
CA SER A 238 -11.96 -9.10 6.27
C SER A 238 -12.38 -7.81 5.56
N VAL A 239 -11.42 -6.93 5.25
CA VAL A 239 -11.66 -5.68 4.52
C VAL A 239 -11.96 -6.03 3.06
N PRO A 240 -13.08 -5.57 2.48
CA PRO A 240 -13.43 -5.84 1.09
C PRO A 240 -12.58 -4.99 0.12
N GLY A 241 -11.29 -5.31 -0.01
CA GLY A 241 -10.36 -4.66 -0.92
C GLY A 241 -9.89 -5.54 -2.08
N LEU A 242 -9.01 -5.00 -2.92
CA LEU A 242 -8.44 -5.67 -4.09
C LEU A 242 -7.56 -6.85 -3.73
N GLY A 243 -6.82 -6.76 -2.63
CA GLY A 243 -5.95 -7.84 -2.20
C GLY A 243 -6.74 -9.06 -1.74
N ARG A 244 -7.81 -8.82 -0.97
CA ARG A 244 -8.77 -9.90 -0.65
C ARG A 244 -9.45 -10.45 -1.92
N LEU A 245 -9.85 -9.58 -2.84
CA LEU A 245 -10.43 -10.01 -4.13
C LEU A 245 -9.45 -10.87 -4.94
N ALA A 246 -8.14 -10.57 -4.91
CA ALA A 246 -7.12 -11.40 -5.54
C ALA A 246 -7.04 -12.79 -4.90
N GLN A 247 -7.13 -12.89 -3.57
CA GLN A 247 -7.18 -14.18 -2.90
C GLN A 247 -8.43 -14.99 -3.27
N GLU A 248 -9.60 -14.33 -3.34
CA GLU A 248 -10.86 -14.94 -3.78
C GLU A 248 -10.75 -15.45 -5.22
N ALA A 249 -10.14 -14.67 -6.13
CA ALA A 249 -9.91 -15.07 -7.52
C ALA A 249 -8.95 -16.27 -7.63
N VAL A 250 -7.87 -16.30 -6.82
CA VAL A 250 -6.94 -17.44 -6.77
C VAL A 250 -7.64 -18.70 -6.27
N ALA A 251 -8.40 -18.59 -5.17
CA ALA A 251 -9.13 -19.71 -4.58
C ALA A 251 -10.20 -20.26 -5.55
N ALA A 252 -10.90 -19.38 -6.27
CA ALA A 252 -11.92 -19.73 -7.26
C ALA A 252 -11.34 -20.06 -8.65
N ARG A 253 -10.01 -20.01 -8.83
CA ARG A 253 -9.32 -20.22 -10.12
C ARG A 253 -9.81 -19.28 -11.24
N ASP A 254 -10.29 -18.09 -10.88
CA ASP A 254 -10.74 -17.05 -11.80
C ASP A 254 -9.54 -16.30 -12.39
N THR A 255 -8.88 -16.93 -13.36
CA THR A 255 -7.66 -16.38 -13.98
C THR A 255 -7.91 -15.04 -14.70
N PRO A 256 -9.03 -14.84 -15.43
CA PRO A 256 -9.34 -13.53 -16.01
C PRO A 256 -9.42 -12.42 -14.97
N LEU A 257 -10.14 -12.66 -13.86
CA LEU A 257 -10.24 -11.68 -12.78
C LEU A 257 -8.88 -11.40 -12.15
N LEU A 258 -8.08 -12.43 -11.87
CA LEU A 258 -6.74 -12.27 -11.31
C LEU A 258 -5.82 -11.44 -12.21
N LEU A 259 -5.85 -11.67 -13.53
CA LEU A 259 -5.08 -10.88 -14.51
C LEU A 259 -5.54 -9.41 -14.51
N GLY A 260 -6.86 -9.17 -14.46
CA GLY A 260 -7.40 -7.81 -14.34
C GLY A 260 -6.94 -7.10 -13.07
N ILE A 261 -6.93 -7.79 -11.93
CA ILE A 261 -6.46 -7.22 -10.65
C ILE A 261 -4.97 -6.91 -10.72
N ILE A 262 -4.14 -7.81 -11.27
CA ILE A 262 -2.69 -7.58 -11.42
C ILE A 262 -2.43 -6.38 -12.33
N LEU A 263 -3.14 -6.28 -13.46
CA LEU A 263 -2.99 -5.16 -14.39
C LEU A 263 -3.36 -3.83 -13.72
N VAL A 264 -4.53 -3.75 -13.08
CA VAL A 264 -4.99 -2.54 -12.39
C VAL A 264 -4.06 -2.18 -11.23
N SER A 265 -3.57 -3.17 -10.51
CA SER A 265 -2.56 -2.99 -9.45
C SER A 265 -1.25 -2.41 -9.97
N ALA A 266 -0.76 -2.90 -11.13
CA ALA A 266 0.44 -2.37 -11.76
C ALA A 266 0.25 -0.91 -12.22
N VAL A 267 -0.86 -0.62 -12.89
CA VAL A 267 -1.22 0.75 -13.29
C VAL A 267 -1.32 1.67 -12.08
N LEU A 268 -1.94 1.20 -10.99
CA LEU A 268 -2.06 1.95 -9.76
C LEU A 268 -0.69 2.27 -9.13
N VAL A 269 0.21 1.29 -9.04
CA VAL A 269 1.57 1.50 -8.52
C VAL A 269 2.33 2.51 -9.38
N ILE A 270 2.23 2.41 -10.71
CA ILE A 270 2.83 3.39 -11.63
C ILE A 270 2.26 4.79 -11.39
N ALA A 271 0.93 4.91 -11.25
CA ALA A 271 0.28 6.18 -10.97
C ALA A 271 0.73 6.77 -9.62
N ILE A 272 0.85 5.95 -8.57
CA ILE A 272 1.35 6.39 -7.26
C ILE A 272 2.81 6.87 -7.37
N ASN A 273 3.67 6.13 -8.07
CA ASN A 273 5.07 6.53 -8.28
C ASN A 273 5.15 7.87 -9.01
N LEU A 274 4.37 8.05 -10.08
CA LEU A 274 4.31 9.32 -10.80
C LEU A 274 3.86 10.47 -9.88
N LEU A 275 2.86 10.25 -9.02
CA LEU A 275 2.42 11.25 -8.05
C LEU A 275 3.52 11.59 -7.03
N VAL A 276 4.29 10.59 -6.58
CA VAL A 276 5.43 10.80 -5.68
C VAL A 276 6.55 11.57 -6.36
N ASP A 277 6.88 11.27 -7.61
CA ASP A 277 7.90 11.97 -8.37
C ASP A 277 7.51 13.44 -8.63
N ILE A 278 6.24 13.70 -8.94
CA ILE A 278 5.69 15.06 -9.04
C ILE A 278 5.81 15.78 -7.69
N ALA A 279 5.42 15.13 -6.59
CA ALA A 279 5.54 15.69 -5.25
C ALA A 279 7.01 15.99 -4.88
N TYR A 280 7.94 15.12 -5.28
CA TYR A 280 9.38 15.33 -5.11
C TYR A 280 9.87 16.57 -5.87
N ALA A 281 9.46 16.75 -7.12
CA ALA A 281 9.83 17.92 -7.92
C ALA A 281 9.37 19.25 -7.30
N PHE A 282 8.20 19.27 -6.64
CA PHE A 282 7.74 20.45 -5.89
C PHE A 282 8.52 20.69 -4.59
N LEU A 283 9.02 19.64 -3.94
CA LEU A 283 9.75 19.72 -2.68
C LEU A 283 11.23 20.07 -2.87
N ASP A 284 11.84 19.66 -3.98
CA ASP A 284 13.23 19.97 -4.34
C ASP A 284 13.33 20.94 -5.54
N PRO A 285 13.49 22.25 -5.30
CA PRO A 285 13.65 23.24 -6.37
C PRO A 285 14.94 23.08 -7.18
N ARG A 286 15.87 22.20 -6.78
CA ARG A 286 17.12 21.95 -7.53
C ARG A 286 16.91 21.08 -8.77
N VAL A 287 15.82 20.31 -8.82
CA VAL A 287 15.50 19.45 -9.97
C VAL A 287 15.27 20.30 -11.24
N GLY A 288 14.68 21.49 -11.12
CA GLY A 288 14.51 22.42 -12.24
C GLY A 288 15.78 23.18 -12.66
N ALA A 289 16.83 23.22 -11.83
CA ALA A 289 18.06 23.95 -12.13
C ALA A 289 19.07 23.13 -12.95
N SER A 290 18.95 21.80 -12.96
CA SER A 290 19.85 20.92 -13.73
C SER A 290 19.48 20.83 -15.21
N GLU A 291 18.22 21.09 -15.59
CA GLU A 291 17.79 21.10 -16.99
C GLU A 291 17.94 22.46 -17.67
N ALA A 292 18.03 23.56 -16.91
CA ALA A 292 18.28 24.90 -17.46
C ALA A 292 19.77 25.20 -17.74
N GLY A 293 20.66 24.24 -17.47
CA GLY A 293 22.11 24.35 -17.64
C GLY A 293 22.73 23.33 -18.60
N ALA A 294 21.90 22.57 -19.34
CA ALA A 294 22.30 21.68 -20.43
C ALA A 294 21.76 22.22 -21.76
#